data_AF-A0A536WT40-F1
#
_entry.id   AF-A0A536WT40-F1
#
_cell.length_a   1.000
_cell.length_b   1.000
_cell.length_c   1.000
_cell.angle_alpha   90.00
_cell.angle_beta   90.00
_cell.angle_gamma   90.00
#
_symmetry.space_group_name_H-M   'P 1'
#
loop_
_entity.id
_entity.type
_entity.pdbx_description
1 polymer ?
#
loop_
_entity_poly.entity_id
_entity_poly.type
_entity_poly.pdbx_seq_one_letter_code
_entity_poly.pdbx_strand_id
1 'polypeptide(L)' 'MSLEQEVELIRQVQIFSKIQPAMQKLLCFSAERLKYD' A
#
# COMPACT_ATOMS: atom_id res chain seq x y z
N MET A 1 0.89 1.76 11.33
CA MET A 1 -0.25 1.10 10.69
C MET A 1 0.10 -0.36 10.44
N SER A 2 -0.90 -1.26 10.43
CA SER A 2 -0.67 -2.64 9.98
C SER A 2 -0.51 -2.67 8.46
N LEU A 3 0.28 -3.63 7.95
CA LEU A 3 0.50 -3.84 6.51
C LEU A 3 -0.80 -4.07 5.74
N GLU A 4 -1.76 -4.75 6.37
CA GLU A 4 -3.08 -5.01 5.79
C GLU A 4 -3.88 -3.73 5.60
N GLN A 5 -3.81 -2.80 6.56
CA GLN A 5 -4.46 -1.50 6.48
C GLN A 5 -3.84 -0.63 5.38
N GLU A 6 -2.50 -0.66 5.25
CA GLU A 6 -1.78 0.05 4.19
C GLU A 6 -2.20 -0.46 2.80
N VAL A 7 -2.35 -1.78 2.65
CA VAL A 7 -2.83 -2.38 1.38
C VAL A 7 -4.28 -2.02 1.09
N GLU A 8 -5.16 -2.04 2.09
CA GLU A 8 -6.55 -1.63 1.92
C GLU A 8 -6.68 -0.17 1.46
N LEU A 9 -5.85 0.72 2.01
CA LEU A 9 -5.79 2.12 1.61
C LEU A 9 -5.32 2.29 0.16
N ILE A 10 -4.23 1.63 -0.22
CA ILE A 10 -3.68 1.70 -1.58
C ILE A 10 -4.67 1.10 -2.60
N ARG A 11 -5.44 0.08 -2.23
CA ARG A 11 -6.45 -0.53 -3.10
C ARG A 11 -7.61 0.41 -3.44
N GLN A 12 -7.88 1.42 -2.62
CA GLN A 12 -8.89 2.45 -2.90
C GLN A 12 -8.43 3.48 -3.94
N VAL A 13 -7.12 3.58 -4.19
CA VAL A 13 -6.56 4.50 -5.17
C VAL A 13 -6.57 3.85 -6.56
N GLN A 14 -7.30 4.47 -7.49
CA GLN A 14 -7.59 3.92 -8.82
C GLN A 14 -6.33 3.53 -9.62
N ILE A 15 -5.20 4.21 -9.42
CA ILE A 15 -3.92 3.90 -10.08
C ILE A 15 -3.43 2.48 -9.75
N PHE A 16 -3.70 2.00 -8.53
CA PHE A 16 -3.27 0.67 -8.08
C PHE A 16 -4.35 -0.40 -8.29
N SER A 17 -5.54 -0.05 -8.80
CA SER A 17 -6.66 -0.98 -9.00
C SER A 17 -6.36 -2.14 -9.94
N LYS A 18 -5.42 -1.94 -10.89
CA LYS A 18 -5.01 -2.95 -11.89
C LYS A 18 -3.85 -3.82 -11.44
N ILE A 19 -3.26 -3.54 -10.28
CA ILE A 19 -2.07 -4.23 -9.78
C ILE A 19 -2.51 -5.45 -8.94
N GLN A 20 -1.83 -6.58 -9.13
CA GLN A 20 -2.13 -7.79 -8.35
C GLN A 20 -1.94 -7.54 -6.84
N PRO A 21 -2.77 -8.13 -5.96
CA PRO A 21 -2.68 -7.92 -4.51
C PRO A 21 -1.30 -8.25 -3.92
N ALA A 22 -0.59 -9.24 -4.47
CA ALA A 22 0.77 -9.57 -4.06
C ALA A 22 1.76 -8.42 -4.34
N MET A 23 1.62 -7.75 -5.49
CA MET A 23 2.43 -6.58 -5.82
C MET A 23 2.04 -5.34 -5.01
N GLN A 24 0.77 -5.17 -4.66
CA GLN A 24 0.34 -4.12 -3.72
C GLN A 24 0.97 -4.29 -2.33
N LYS A 25 1.07 -5.54 -1.85
CA LYS A 25 1.77 -5.86 -0.58
C LYS A 25 3.26 -5.53 -0.64
N LEU A 26 3.91 -5.85 -1.76
CA LEU A 26 5.33 -5.52 -1.97
C LEU A 26 5.54 -4.00 -2.00
N LEU A 27 4.64 -3.24 -2.64
CA LEU A 27 4.67 -1.79 -2.62
C LEU A 27 4.58 -1.24 -1.19
N CYS A 28 3.60 -1.68 -0.39
CA CYS A 28 3.49 -1.29 1.02
C CYS A 28 4.72 -1.68 1.83
N PHE A 29 5.30 -2.85 1.58
CA PHE A 29 6.49 -3.32 2.28
C PHE A 29 7.74 -2.51 1.94
N SER A 30 7.90 -2.13 0.67
CA SER A 30 9.03 -1.33 0.18
C SER A 30 8.90 0.16 0.44
N ALA A 31 7.69 0.64 0.76
CA ALA A 31 7.44 2.06 0.95
C ALA A 31 8.09 2.55 2.25
N GLU A 32 8.87 3.62 2.16
CA GLU A 32 9.34 4.32 3.34
C GLU A 32 8.16 5.03 4.01
N ARG A 33 7.95 4.73 5.30
CA ARG A 33 6.89 5.35 6.08
C ARG A 33 7.30 6.78 6.40
N LEU A 34 6.70 7.75 5.72
CA LEU A 34 6.84 9.15 6.08
C LEU A 34 6.28 9.34 7.50
N LYS A 35 7.12 9.79 8.42
CA LYS A 35 6.70 10.32 9.73
C LYS A 35 6.73 11.83 9.64
N TYR A 36 5.61 12.47 9.91
CA TYR A 36 5.56 13.90 10.22
C TYR A 36 5.68 14.02 11.75
N ASP A 37 6.67 14.79 12.22
CA ASP A 37 6.74 15.26 13.62
C ASP A 37 5.71 16.36 13.87
#